data_AF-W4L8G0-F1
#
_entry.id   AF-W4L8G0-F1
#
_cell.length_a   1.000
_cell.length_b   1.000
_cell.length_c   1.000
_cell.angle_alpha   90.00
_cell.angle_beta   90.00
_cell.angle_gamma   90.00
#
_symmetry.space_group_name_H-M   'P 1'
#
loop_
_entity.id
_entity.type
_entity.pdbx_description
1 polymer ?
#
loop_
_entity_poly.entity_id
_entity_poly.type
_entity_poly.pdbx_seq_one_letter_code
_entity_poly.pdbx_strand_id
1 'polypeptide(L)'
;WVSVPSRGVKLDVGGMVGPGVLHVVKEVGLNEPTTGAIALVSGEIGEDLATYLLQSEQIPSAVSLGVFAHPGKMISEAGGFLIQFHATLEDEVIEHVEQALANTPSVTAMIQEGCQPLDMLRRALGGMAMSVVRTVTPQWYCPCSRDRVMEMLIAMGEAELRQLMEEEEVTRITCDYCVTEYVFQRRELEALLSEAKADI
;
A
#
# COMPACT_ATOMS: atom_id res chain seq x y z
N TRP A 1 7.34 -1.72 -14.32
CA TRP A 1 7.58 -0.41 -13.68
C TRP A 1 6.76 0.64 -14.39
N VAL A 2 5.99 1.44 -13.65
CA VAL A 2 5.16 2.50 -14.25
C VAL A 2 5.86 3.84 -14.07
N SER A 3 5.97 4.61 -15.15
CA SER A 3 6.53 5.96 -15.13
C SER A 3 5.41 6.96 -14.86
N VAL A 4 5.39 7.56 -13.67
CA VAL A 4 4.40 8.60 -13.32
C VAL A 4 4.79 9.91 -14.01
N PRO A 5 3.91 10.52 -14.83
CA PRO A 5 4.19 11.80 -15.46
C PRO A 5 4.30 12.92 -14.41
N SER A 6 4.94 14.03 -14.75
CA SER A 6 5.02 15.21 -13.87
C SER A 6 3.93 16.23 -14.21
N ARG A 7 3.31 16.82 -13.19
CA ARG A 7 2.44 18.00 -13.29
C ARG A 7 3.15 19.17 -12.59
N GLY A 8 3.88 19.95 -13.37
CA GLY A 8 4.75 21.01 -12.85
C GLY A 8 5.91 20.43 -12.05
N VAL A 9 6.03 20.81 -10.77
CA VAL A 9 7.08 20.33 -9.85
C VAL A 9 6.70 19.08 -9.06
N LYS A 10 5.48 18.56 -9.25
CA LYS A 10 4.96 17.36 -8.57
C LYS A 10 4.73 16.21 -9.55
N LEU A 11 4.69 14.98 -9.03
CA LEU A 11 4.20 13.83 -9.78
C LEU A 11 2.69 13.96 -9.99
N ASP A 12 2.20 13.62 -11.18
CA ASP A 12 0.77 13.63 -11.51
C ASP A 12 0.13 12.30 -11.12
N VAL A 13 -0.01 12.08 -9.81
CA VAL A 13 -0.57 10.83 -9.27
C VAL A 13 -2.03 10.72 -9.65
N GLY A 14 -2.84 11.75 -9.37
CA GLY A 14 -4.27 11.74 -9.69
C GLY A 14 -4.58 11.58 -11.17
N GLY A 15 -3.78 12.20 -12.05
CA GLY A 15 -3.93 12.00 -13.50
C GLY A 15 -3.59 10.57 -13.95
N MET A 16 -2.63 9.91 -13.29
CA MET A 16 -2.26 8.53 -13.61
C MET A 16 -3.22 7.50 -13.03
N VAL A 17 -3.71 7.71 -11.80
CA VAL A 17 -4.73 6.87 -11.18
C VAL A 17 -6.06 7.00 -11.92
N GLY A 18 -6.44 8.23 -12.26
CA GLY A 18 -7.68 8.52 -12.96
C GLY A 18 -8.94 8.29 -12.11
N PRO A 19 -10.14 8.38 -12.73
CA PRO A 19 -11.38 8.07 -12.04
C PRO A 19 -11.46 6.58 -11.74
N GLY A 20 -11.96 6.23 -10.55
CA GLY A 20 -12.04 4.85 -10.12
C GLY A 20 -12.72 4.71 -8.77
N VAL A 21 -12.50 3.57 -8.13
CA VAL A 21 -13.05 3.22 -6.82
C VAL A 21 -11.90 2.80 -5.90
N LEU A 22 -11.84 3.36 -4.71
CA LEU A 22 -10.96 2.89 -3.64
C LEU A 22 -11.69 1.78 -2.87
N HIS A 23 -11.12 0.58 -2.86
CA HIS A 23 -11.57 -0.53 -2.03
C HIS A 23 -10.63 -0.72 -0.84
N VAL A 24 -11.19 -0.90 0.36
CA VAL A 24 -10.44 -1.24 1.57
C VAL A 24 -11.02 -2.53 2.14
N VAL A 25 -10.19 -3.56 2.16
CA VAL A 25 -10.54 -4.89 2.70
C VAL A 25 -9.82 -5.06 4.03
N LYS A 26 -10.57 -5.37 5.09
CA LYS A 26 -10.08 -5.57 6.45
C LYS A 26 -10.34 -7.00 6.89
N GLU A 27 -9.26 -7.72 7.13
CA GLU A 27 -9.26 -9.05 7.75
C GLU A 27 -8.86 -8.90 9.22
N VAL A 28 -9.85 -8.98 10.12
CA VAL A 28 -9.64 -8.84 11.57
C VAL A 28 -10.09 -10.12 12.25
N GLY A 29 -9.11 -10.95 12.63
CA GLY A 29 -9.37 -12.22 13.33
C GLY A 29 -9.94 -13.30 12.40
N LEU A 30 -10.90 -14.09 12.91
CA LEU A 30 -11.45 -15.27 12.25
C LEU A 30 -12.74 -14.99 11.45
N ASN A 31 -13.17 -13.73 11.35
CA ASN A 31 -14.40 -13.37 10.65
C ASN A 31 -14.13 -13.16 9.15
N GLU A 32 -15.20 -13.25 8.35
CA GLU A 32 -15.13 -12.90 6.93
C GLU A 32 -14.57 -11.48 6.73
N PRO A 33 -13.74 -11.26 5.69
CA PRO A 33 -13.18 -9.95 5.41
C PRO A 33 -14.28 -8.90 5.24
N THR A 34 -14.16 -7.77 5.93
CA THR A 34 -15.06 -6.63 5.72
C THR A 34 -14.53 -5.75 4.61
N THR A 35 -15.38 -5.36 3.67
CA THR A 35 -14.99 -4.52 2.53
C THR A 35 -15.78 -3.22 2.55
N GLY A 36 -15.06 -2.10 2.50
CA GLY A 36 -15.63 -0.78 2.24
C GLY A 36 -15.14 -0.23 0.90
N ALA A 37 -15.93 0.66 0.29
CA ALA A 37 -15.60 1.24 -1.01
C ALA A 37 -16.16 2.65 -1.18
N ILE A 38 -15.39 3.52 -1.84
CA ILE A 38 -15.84 4.84 -2.28
C ILE A 38 -15.38 5.12 -3.71
N ALA A 39 -16.09 5.98 -4.43
CA ALA A 39 -15.54 6.57 -5.64
C ALA A 39 -14.34 7.45 -5.28
N LEU A 40 -13.27 7.41 -6.10
CA LEU A 40 -12.13 8.31 -5.95
C LEU A 40 -12.59 9.75 -6.15
N VAL A 41 -12.11 10.64 -5.29
CA VAL A 41 -12.42 12.07 -5.32
C VAL A 41 -11.36 12.80 -6.14
N SER A 42 -10.09 12.48 -5.94
CA SER A 42 -8.97 13.13 -6.64
C SER A 42 -7.98 12.16 -7.27
N GLY A 43 -7.87 10.94 -6.76
CA GLY A 43 -6.85 9.97 -7.19
C GLY A 43 -5.46 10.26 -6.63
N GLU A 44 -5.32 11.26 -5.75
CA GLU A 44 -4.06 11.59 -5.06
C GLU A 44 -3.79 10.67 -3.85
N ILE A 45 -4.63 9.65 -3.64
CA ILE A 45 -4.56 8.61 -2.60
C ILE A 45 -4.79 9.13 -1.18
N GLY A 46 -4.11 10.20 -0.75
CA GLY A 46 -4.26 10.76 0.59
C GLY A 46 -5.66 11.29 0.85
N GLU A 47 -6.17 12.12 -0.04
CA GLU A 47 -7.53 12.67 0.05
C GLU A 47 -8.61 11.58 -0.11
N ASP A 48 -8.37 10.62 -0.99
CA ASP A 48 -9.28 9.49 -1.18
C ASP A 48 -9.35 8.64 0.09
N LEU A 49 -8.21 8.38 0.75
CA LEU A 49 -8.18 7.65 2.01
C LEU A 49 -8.86 8.42 3.16
N ALA A 50 -8.63 9.73 3.26
CA ALA A 50 -9.33 10.57 4.23
C ALA A 50 -10.85 10.53 4.02
N THR A 51 -11.27 10.60 2.76
CA THR A 51 -12.68 10.50 2.37
C THR A 51 -13.26 9.13 2.72
N TYR A 52 -12.51 8.05 2.47
CA TYR A 52 -12.94 6.70 2.83
C TYR A 52 -13.16 6.57 4.33
N LEU A 53 -12.21 7.03 5.15
CA LEU A 53 -12.31 6.99 6.61
C LEU A 53 -13.52 7.80 7.10
N LEU A 54 -13.81 8.94 6.49
CA LEU A 54 -14.97 9.73 6.85
C LEU A 54 -16.30 9.05 6.44
N GLN A 55 -16.42 8.60 5.19
CA GLN A 55 -17.70 8.13 4.64
C GLN A 55 -18.04 6.70 5.04
N SER A 56 -17.05 5.80 5.00
CA SER A 56 -17.26 4.37 5.28
C SER A 56 -17.08 4.05 6.77
N GLU A 57 -16.10 4.67 7.43
CA GLU A 57 -15.78 4.38 8.84
C GLU A 57 -16.35 5.39 9.83
N GLN A 58 -16.90 6.52 9.36
CA GLN A 58 -17.37 7.63 10.22
C GLN A 58 -16.27 8.18 11.13
N ILE A 59 -15.02 8.20 10.65
CA ILE A 59 -13.86 8.72 11.35
C ILE A 59 -13.35 9.95 10.59
N PRO A 60 -13.66 11.18 11.05
CA PRO A 60 -13.04 12.37 10.50
C PRO A 60 -11.52 12.24 10.60
N SER A 61 -10.85 12.43 9.47
CA SER A 61 -9.43 12.10 9.33
C SER A 61 -8.72 13.13 8.45
N ALA A 62 -7.50 13.48 8.81
CA ALA A 62 -6.57 14.22 7.98
C ALA A 62 -5.43 13.28 7.57
N VAL A 63 -5.22 13.13 6.26
CA VAL A 63 -4.17 12.29 5.69
C VAL A 63 -3.26 13.18 4.85
N SER A 64 -1.97 13.15 5.14
CA SER A 64 -0.95 13.81 4.32
C SER A 64 0.12 12.82 3.95
N LEU A 65 0.32 12.62 2.65
CA LEU A 65 1.31 11.71 2.09
C LEU A 65 2.23 12.48 1.15
N GLY A 66 3.48 12.06 1.06
CA GLY A 66 4.44 12.68 0.15
C GLY A 66 5.48 11.68 -0.29
N VAL A 67 5.75 11.69 -1.59
CA VAL A 67 6.83 10.93 -2.23
C VAL A 67 7.64 11.91 -3.05
N PHE A 68 8.95 11.89 -2.87
CA PHE A 68 9.89 12.64 -3.67
C PHE A 68 10.80 11.67 -4.43
N ALA A 69 10.86 11.89 -5.74
CA ALA A 69 11.73 11.16 -6.66
C ALA A 69 12.48 12.17 -7.51
N HIS A 70 13.78 11.98 -7.68
CA HIS A 70 14.54 12.78 -8.63
C HIS A 70 14.19 12.37 -10.06
N PRO A 71 14.18 13.31 -11.03
CA PRO A 71 13.93 13.00 -12.43
C PRO A 71 14.82 11.86 -12.95
N GLY A 72 14.21 10.81 -13.50
CA GLY A 72 14.90 9.64 -14.03
C GLY A 72 15.57 8.73 -12.99
N LYS A 73 15.27 8.90 -11.70
CA LYS A 73 15.83 8.07 -10.61
C LYS A 73 14.74 7.39 -9.79
N MET A 74 15.17 6.45 -8.95
CA MET A 74 14.34 5.81 -7.93
C MET A 74 13.84 6.85 -6.91
N ILE A 75 12.76 6.47 -6.20
CA ILE A 75 12.24 7.22 -5.05
C ILE A 75 13.38 7.45 -4.04
N SER A 76 13.60 8.70 -3.64
CA SER A 76 14.60 9.04 -2.65
C SER A 76 13.99 9.16 -1.26
N GLU A 77 12.76 9.67 -1.17
CA GLU A 77 12.10 9.99 0.09
C GLU A 77 10.60 9.69 -0.01
N ALA A 78 10.03 9.10 1.03
CA ALA A 78 8.59 8.89 1.15
C ALA A 78 8.17 8.93 2.62
N GLY A 79 6.99 9.47 2.88
CA GLY A 79 6.45 9.51 4.23
C GLY A 79 5.06 10.13 4.27
N GLY A 80 4.59 10.41 5.49
CA GLY A 80 3.28 11.00 5.72
C GLY A 80 2.83 10.88 7.16
N PHE A 81 1.62 11.37 7.41
CA PHE A 81 0.93 11.24 8.69
C PHE A 81 -0.58 11.05 8.48
N LEU A 82 -1.20 10.44 9.47
CA LEU A 82 -2.65 10.26 9.59
C LEU A 82 -3.05 10.79 10.98
N ILE A 83 -4.03 11.67 11.02
CA ILE A 83 -4.67 12.17 12.24
C ILE A 83 -6.14 11.78 12.16
N GLN A 84 -6.67 11.19 13.24
CA GLN A 84 -8.07 10.79 13.34
C GLN A 84 -8.70 11.48 14.54
N PHE A 85 -9.86 12.08 14.35
CA PHE A 85 -10.59 12.77 15.40
C PHE A 85 -11.56 11.80 16.08
N HIS A 86 -11.49 11.73 17.40
CA HIS A 86 -12.47 10.98 18.17
C HIS A 86 -13.81 11.74 18.18
N ALA A 87 -14.92 11.02 18.13
CA ALA A 87 -16.27 11.60 18.03
C ALA A 87 -16.68 12.49 19.22
N THR A 88 -15.92 12.47 20.32
CA THR A 88 -16.20 13.23 21.54
C THR A 88 -15.23 14.41 21.75
N LEU A 89 -14.43 14.77 20.74
CA LEU A 89 -13.57 15.94 20.83
C LEU A 89 -14.42 17.22 20.81
N GLU A 90 -13.97 18.23 21.55
CA GLU A 90 -14.57 19.56 21.54
C GLU A 90 -14.22 20.27 20.23
N ASP A 91 -15.16 21.07 19.70
CA ASP A 91 -15.00 21.79 18.43
C ASP A 91 -13.74 22.69 18.43
N GLU A 92 -13.41 23.31 19.56
CA GLU A 92 -12.21 24.15 19.71
C GLU A 92 -10.91 23.37 19.43
N VAL A 93 -10.85 22.10 19.83
CA VAL A 93 -9.68 21.24 19.57
C VAL A 93 -9.59 20.87 18.09
N ILE A 94 -10.74 20.61 17.46
CA ILE A 94 -10.81 20.31 16.04
C ILE A 94 -10.35 21.52 15.22
N GLU A 95 -10.91 22.70 15.49
CA GLU A 95 -10.55 23.96 14.83
C GLU A 95 -9.07 24.30 14.98
N HIS A 96 -8.48 24.08 16.17
CA HIS A 96 -7.05 24.27 16.40
C HIS A 96 -6.20 23.39 15.47
N VAL A 97 -6.55 22.10 15.38
CA VAL A 97 -5.81 21.16 14.52
C VAL A 97 -6.00 21.49 13.04
N GLU A 98 -7.21 21.89 12.61
CA GLU A 98 -7.47 22.32 11.23
C GLU A 98 -6.65 23.55 10.85
N GLN A 99 -6.57 24.54 11.74
CA GLN A 99 -5.72 25.72 11.53
C GLN A 99 -4.23 25.33 11.47
N ALA A 100 -3.78 24.41 12.31
CA ALA A 100 -2.40 23.92 12.26
C ALA A 100 -2.10 23.18 10.95
N LEU A 101 -3.01 22.32 10.50
CA LEU A 101 -2.90 21.59 9.23
C LEU A 101 -2.85 22.54 8.03
N ALA A 102 -3.68 23.58 8.01
CA ALA A 102 -3.68 24.58 6.93
C ALA A 102 -2.33 25.31 6.78
N ASN A 103 -1.57 25.43 7.87
CA ASN A 103 -0.25 26.04 7.90
C ASN A 103 0.91 25.03 7.83
N THR A 104 0.61 23.74 7.79
CA THR A 104 1.64 22.68 7.75
C THR A 104 2.22 22.58 6.34
N PRO A 105 3.56 22.63 6.17
CA PRO A 105 4.19 22.43 4.86
C PRO A 105 3.88 21.06 4.28
N SER A 106 4.14 20.86 2.98
CA SER A 106 3.99 19.53 2.38
C SER A 106 4.91 18.52 3.08
N VAL A 107 4.46 17.26 3.13
CA VAL A 107 5.25 16.15 3.70
C VAL A 107 6.63 16.06 3.07
N THR A 108 6.74 16.21 1.75
CA THR A 108 8.02 16.21 1.04
C THR A 108 8.95 17.34 1.50
N ALA A 109 8.43 18.56 1.70
CA ALA A 109 9.23 19.67 2.19
C ALA A 109 9.72 19.42 3.62
N MET A 110 8.86 18.90 4.49
CA MET A 110 9.24 18.56 5.87
C MET A 110 10.32 17.46 5.92
N ILE A 111 10.22 16.43 5.06
CA ILE A 111 11.25 15.38 4.97
C ILE A 111 12.58 15.98 4.49
N GLN A 112 12.54 16.87 3.49
CA GLN A 112 13.74 17.55 2.99
C GLN A 112 14.38 18.49 4.02
N GLU A 113 13.59 19.06 4.93
CA GLU A 113 14.07 19.81 6.11
C GLU A 113 14.68 18.89 7.20
N GLY A 114 14.63 17.57 7.03
CA GLY A 114 15.12 16.60 8.00
C GLY A 114 14.16 16.30 9.15
N CYS A 115 12.88 16.69 9.03
CA CYS A 115 11.88 16.41 10.06
C CYS A 115 11.72 14.90 10.27
N GLN A 116 11.72 14.49 11.53
CA GLN A 116 11.37 13.12 11.89
C GLN A 116 9.84 12.98 11.97
N PRO A 117 9.28 11.74 11.97
CA PRO A 117 7.83 11.55 12.02
C PRO A 117 7.13 12.29 13.17
N LEU A 118 7.76 12.35 14.35
CA LEU A 118 7.21 13.08 15.50
C LEU A 118 7.25 14.61 15.30
N ASP A 119 8.22 15.14 14.58
CA ASP A 119 8.27 16.58 14.29
C ASP A 119 7.16 16.98 13.31
N MET A 120 6.89 16.13 12.33
CA MET A 120 5.76 16.31 11.39
C MET A 120 4.43 16.33 12.15
N LEU A 121 4.22 15.38 13.06
CA LEU A 121 3.03 15.34 13.91
C LEU A 121 2.94 16.56 14.83
N ARG A 122 4.05 17.04 15.41
CA ARG A 122 4.04 18.25 16.26
C ARG A 122 3.59 19.48 15.50
N ARG A 123 4.05 19.63 14.25
CA ARG A 123 3.61 20.72 13.37
C ARG A 123 2.13 20.57 13.01
N ALA A 124 1.72 19.38 12.57
CA ALA A 124 0.34 19.09 12.17
C ALA A 124 -0.68 19.22 13.31
N LEU A 125 -0.25 19.02 14.57
CA LEU A 125 -1.08 19.19 15.77
C LEU A 125 -0.93 20.57 16.42
N GLY A 126 -0.22 21.52 15.80
CA GLY A 126 -0.07 22.88 16.30
C GLY A 126 0.58 22.95 17.69
N GLY A 127 1.52 22.05 17.99
CA GLY A 127 2.23 22.01 19.27
C GLY A 127 1.44 21.43 20.44
N MET A 128 0.26 20.82 20.22
CA MET A 128 -0.44 20.10 21.27
C MET A 128 0.43 19.00 21.89
N ALA A 129 0.20 18.76 23.19
CA ALA A 129 0.86 17.67 23.88
C ALA A 129 0.47 16.32 23.26
N MET A 130 1.45 15.45 23.06
CA MET A 130 1.26 14.12 22.50
C MET A 130 2.00 13.06 23.31
N SER A 131 1.42 11.88 23.37
CA SER A 131 2.00 10.71 24.00
C SER A 131 2.34 9.67 22.94
N VAL A 132 3.60 9.24 22.89
CA VAL A 132 4.03 8.19 21.96
C VAL A 132 3.72 6.83 22.57
N VAL A 133 2.75 6.12 21.98
CA VAL A 133 2.33 4.79 22.46
C VAL A 133 3.27 3.70 21.96
N ARG A 134 3.71 3.79 20.69
CA ARG A 134 4.57 2.79 20.05
C ARG A 134 5.37 3.41 18.92
N THR A 135 6.59 2.93 18.72
CA THR A 135 7.41 3.22 17.55
C THR A 135 7.76 1.91 16.86
N VAL A 136 7.55 1.85 15.54
CA VAL A 136 7.87 0.69 14.70
C VAL A 136 8.57 1.19 13.46
N THR A 137 9.61 0.49 13.02
CA THR A 137 10.27 0.77 11.74
C THR A 137 9.65 -0.13 10.67
N PRO A 138 8.90 0.42 9.70
CA PRO A 138 8.34 -0.39 8.62
C PRO A 138 9.45 -0.92 7.72
N GLN A 139 9.27 -2.14 7.23
CA GLN A 139 10.17 -2.77 6.27
C GLN A 139 9.32 -3.37 5.16
N TRP A 140 9.83 -3.30 3.93
CA TRP A 140 9.23 -4.02 2.83
C TRP A 140 9.44 -5.53 3.03
N TYR A 141 8.37 -6.31 2.89
CA TYR A 141 8.40 -7.75 3.08
C TYR A 141 7.38 -8.40 2.14
N CYS A 142 7.81 -9.44 1.42
CA CYS A 142 6.93 -10.31 0.64
C CYS A 142 7.06 -11.74 1.15
N PRO A 143 5.96 -12.43 1.52
CA PRO A 143 6.01 -13.77 2.05
C PRO A 143 6.11 -14.85 0.96
N CYS A 144 6.26 -14.50 -0.31
CA CYS A 144 6.39 -15.49 -1.38
C CYS A 144 7.65 -16.34 -1.17
N SER A 145 7.56 -17.60 -1.52
CA SER A 145 8.68 -18.53 -1.52
C SER A 145 8.52 -19.52 -2.66
N ARG A 146 9.61 -20.23 -3.00
CA ARG A 146 9.53 -21.32 -3.98
C ARG A 146 8.52 -22.37 -3.55
N ASP A 147 8.48 -22.72 -2.27
CA ASP A 147 7.57 -23.71 -1.71
C ASP A 147 6.10 -23.33 -1.91
N ARG A 148 5.73 -22.07 -1.64
CA ARG A 148 4.36 -21.59 -1.90
C ARG A 148 3.99 -21.62 -3.38
N VAL A 149 4.96 -21.36 -4.26
CA VAL A 149 4.73 -21.45 -5.71
C VAL A 149 4.56 -22.91 -6.14
N MET A 150 5.30 -23.85 -5.54
CA MET A 150 5.11 -25.29 -5.77
C MET A 150 3.73 -25.77 -5.30
N GLU A 151 3.29 -25.37 -4.10
CA GLU A 151 1.95 -25.66 -3.58
C GLU A 151 0.85 -25.13 -4.52
N MET A 152 1.01 -23.90 -5.02
CA MET A 152 0.10 -23.32 -6.01
C MET A 152 0.08 -24.14 -7.32
N LEU A 153 1.24 -24.53 -7.82
CA LEU A 153 1.38 -25.35 -9.03
C LEU A 153 0.71 -26.72 -8.89
N ILE A 154 0.86 -27.36 -7.73
CA ILE A 154 0.17 -28.62 -7.39
C ILE A 154 -1.35 -28.40 -7.37
N ALA A 155 -1.81 -27.33 -6.72
CA ALA A 155 -3.23 -27.01 -6.59
C ALA A 155 -3.93 -26.67 -7.91
N MET A 156 -3.19 -26.25 -8.95
CA MET A 156 -3.75 -26.02 -10.29
C MET A 156 -4.24 -27.32 -10.96
N GLY A 157 -3.65 -28.47 -10.62
CA GLY A 157 -4.05 -29.78 -11.14
C GLY A 157 -3.22 -30.29 -12.32
N GLU A 158 -3.47 -31.56 -12.68
CA GLU A 158 -2.67 -32.29 -13.68
C GLU A 158 -2.75 -31.68 -15.08
N ALA A 159 -3.94 -31.23 -15.52
CA ALA A 159 -4.13 -30.76 -16.88
C ALA A 159 -3.29 -29.49 -17.16
N GLU A 160 -3.35 -28.53 -16.24
CA GLU A 160 -2.63 -27.27 -16.28
C GLU A 160 -1.11 -27.49 -16.20
N LEU A 161 -0.65 -28.38 -15.31
CA LEU A 161 0.78 -28.72 -15.20
C LEU A 161 1.33 -29.37 -16.48
N ARG A 162 0.56 -30.25 -17.11
CA ARG A 162 0.95 -30.87 -18.40
C ARG A 162 1.01 -29.84 -19.51
N GLN A 163 0.05 -28.93 -19.57
CA GLN A 163 0.05 -27.85 -20.54
C GLN A 163 1.33 -26.98 -20.41
N LEU A 164 1.71 -26.60 -19.18
CA LEU A 164 2.94 -25.86 -18.92
C LEU A 164 4.19 -26.60 -19.41
N MET A 165 4.24 -27.93 -19.23
CA MET A 165 5.35 -28.77 -19.68
C MET A 165 5.42 -28.93 -21.21
N GLU A 166 4.29 -28.82 -21.92
CA GLU A 166 4.20 -28.92 -23.38
C GLU A 166 4.57 -27.61 -24.08
N GLU A 167 4.17 -26.47 -23.50
CA GLU A 167 4.38 -25.15 -24.08
C GLU A 167 5.82 -24.63 -23.91
N GLU A 168 6.44 -24.87 -22.75
CA GLU A 168 7.77 -24.35 -22.45
C GLU A 168 8.73 -25.44 -21.90
N GLU A 169 10.01 -25.35 -22.26
CA GLU A 169 11.05 -26.21 -21.67
C GLU A 169 11.37 -25.79 -20.21
N VAL A 170 11.16 -24.50 -19.91
CA VAL A 170 11.43 -23.86 -18.63
C VAL A 170 10.27 -22.94 -18.28
N THR A 171 9.54 -23.26 -17.22
CA THR A 171 8.43 -22.41 -16.75
C THR A 171 8.96 -21.33 -15.82
N ARG A 172 8.56 -20.08 -16.05
CA ARG A 172 8.88 -18.92 -15.20
C ARG A 172 7.62 -18.38 -14.54
N ILE A 173 7.66 -18.25 -13.23
CA ILE A 173 6.58 -17.65 -12.44
C ILE A 173 7.12 -16.43 -11.73
N THR A 174 6.56 -15.27 -12.04
CA THR A 174 6.95 -14.01 -11.41
C THR A 174 5.93 -13.65 -10.34
N CYS A 175 6.39 -13.38 -9.12
CA CYS A 175 5.50 -12.88 -8.08
C CYS A 175 5.05 -11.45 -8.40
N ASP A 176 3.75 -11.20 -8.53
CA ASP A 176 3.20 -9.87 -8.87
C ASP A 176 3.51 -8.78 -7.83
N TYR A 177 3.79 -9.17 -6.57
CA TYR A 177 4.09 -8.23 -5.49
C TYR A 177 5.55 -7.83 -5.42
N CYS A 178 6.47 -8.82 -5.47
CA CYS A 178 7.90 -8.57 -5.30
C CYS A 178 8.73 -8.71 -6.56
N VAL A 179 8.12 -9.09 -7.68
CA VAL A 179 8.76 -9.36 -8.97
C VAL A 179 9.90 -10.37 -8.92
N THR A 180 9.99 -11.19 -7.86
CA THR A 180 10.91 -12.33 -7.80
C THR A 180 10.46 -13.37 -8.81
N GLU A 181 11.40 -13.81 -9.66
CA GLU A 181 11.18 -14.86 -10.64
C GLU A 181 11.57 -16.23 -10.06
N TYR A 182 10.62 -17.16 -10.09
CA TYR A 182 10.81 -18.57 -9.75
C TYR A 182 10.84 -19.38 -11.04
N VAL A 183 11.98 -20.04 -11.28
CA VAL A 183 12.21 -20.83 -12.50
C VAL A 183 12.07 -22.32 -12.17
N PHE A 184 11.30 -23.05 -12.98
CA PHE A 184 11.11 -24.48 -12.84
C PHE A 184 11.50 -25.20 -14.12
N GLN A 185 12.37 -26.19 -13.97
CA GLN A 185 12.74 -27.10 -15.06
C GLN A 185 11.65 -28.17 -15.26
N ARG A 186 11.56 -28.75 -16.46
CA ARG A 186 10.60 -29.84 -16.74
C ARG A 186 10.62 -30.97 -15.70
N ARG A 187 11.81 -31.37 -15.24
CA ARG A 187 11.96 -32.43 -14.20
C ARG A 187 11.32 -32.06 -12.86
N GLU A 188 11.32 -30.78 -12.52
CA GLU A 188 10.70 -30.31 -11.28
C GLU A 188 9.17 -30.33 -11.42
N LEU A 189 8.64 -29.96 -12.59
CA LEU A 189 7.20 -30.07 -12.88
C LEU A 189 6.73 -31.53 -12.90
N GLU A 190 7.55 -32.47 -13.41
CA GLU A 190 7.27 -33.91 -13.36
C GLU A 190 7.16 -34.43 -11.91
N ALA A 191 8.01 -33.91 -11.01
CA ALA A 191 7.95 -34.23 -9.59
C ALA A 191 6.65 -33.68 -8.96
N LEU A 192 6.32 -32.41 -9.21
CA LEU A 192 5.09 -31.78 -8.71
C LEU A 192 3.83 -32.49 -9.24
N LEU A 193 3.82 -32.92 -10.50
CA LEU A 193 2.72 -33.69 -11.08
C LEU A 193 2.54 -35.05 -10.39
N SER A 194 3.63 -35.66 -9.93
CA SER A 194 3.58 -36.92 -9.20
C SER A 194 3.01 -36.72 -7.79
N GLU A 195 3.35 -35.61 -7.13
CA GLU A 195 2.80 -35.22 -5.83
C GLU A 195 1.30 -34.86 -5.92
N ALA A 196 0.90 -34.09 -6.93
CA ALA A 196 -0.51 -33.74 -7.17
C ALA A 196 -1.43 -34.97 -7.37
N LYS A 197 -0.87 -36.09 -7.84
CA LYS A 197 -1.59 -37.36 -8.00
C LYS A 197 -1.68 -38.19 -6.73
N ALA A 198 -0.83 -37.93 -5.74
CA ALA A 198 -0.77 -38.67 -4.49
C ALA A 198 -1.74 -38.11 -3.45
N ASP A 199 -2.14 -36.84 -3.57
CA ASP A 199 -3.07 -36.14 -2.67
C ASP A 199 -4.57 -36.24 -3.09
N ILE A 200 -4.89 -37.06 -4.11
CA ILE A 200 -6.25 -37.38 -4.57
C ILE A 200 -6.55 -38.85 -4.26
#